data_AF-A0A6P5AF55-F1
#
_entry.id   AF-A0A6P5AF55-F1
#
_cell.length_a   1.000
_cell.length_b   1.000
_cell.length_c   1.000
_cell.angle_alpha   90.00
_cell.angle_beta   90.00
_cell.angle_gamma   90.00
#
_symmetry.space_group_name_H-M   'P 1'
#
loop_
_entity.id
_entity.type
_entity.pdbx_description
1 polymer ?
#
loop_
_entity_poly.entity_id
_entity_poly.type
_entity_poly.pdbx_seq_one_letter_code
_entity_poly.pdbx_strand_id
1 'polypeptide(L)'
;MAMELQVTARQRHVSGGSLLRASSVIEAQKSWIEKTFSKRECIKYVPNLRDPHRRCGCGRLEGEHSSEARSAQSTSCMEEVRWTPAAHTEENPSDAFGTLEFQGAGHTSKAQYVRMSYDTKPDVILQLLTKEWKLELPRLLISMHGGLQNFELQPKLKRVFRKGLLKAAKTTGAWILTCGTHSGVTRQVGDAMGELSTRTRMRICTLGVGP
;
A
#
# COMPACT_ATOMS: atom_id res chain seq x y z
N MET A 1 3.92 -0.18 -12.92
CA MET A 1 3.07 0.35 -11.82
C MET A 1 3.24 -0.61 -10.67
N ALA A 2 3.77 -0.13 -9.56
CA ALA A 2 3.78 -0.92 -8.34
C ALA A 2 2.37 -0.85 -7.73
N MET A 3 2.00 -1.82 -6.92
CA MET A 3 0.90 -1.64 -5.97
C MET A 3 1.47 -1.81 -4.58
N GLU A 4 1.30 -0.82 -3.74
CA GLU A 4 1.71 -0.84 -2.35
C GLU A 4 0.48 -1.05 -1.48
N LEU A 5 0.50 -2.12 -0.70
CA LEU A 5 -0.50 -2.35 0.35
C LEU A 5 0.11 -1.94 1.68
N GLN A 6 -0.44 -0.87 2.26
CA GLN A 6 -0.08 -0.39 3.58
C GLN A 6 -1.22 -0.67 4.55
N VAL A 7 -0.91 -1.28 5.68
CA VAL A 7 -1.88 -1.65 6.70
C VAL A 7 -1.51 -1.04 8.03
N THR A 8 -2.34 -0.11 8.46
CA THR A 8 -2.27 0.41 9.82
C THR A 8 -3.27 -0.35 10.65
N ALA A 9 -2.77 -1.28 11.47
CA ALA A 9 -3.54 -2.02 12.45
C ALA A 9 -2.70 -2.22 13.72
N ARG A 10 -3.30 -1.98 14.90
CA ARG A 10 -2.64 -2.32 16.17
C ARG A 10 -2.60 -3.84 16.35
N GLN A 11 -1.44 -4.45 16.13
CA GLN A 11 -1.16 -5.84 16.49
C GLN A 11 -1.11 -6.00 18.02
N ARG A 12 -1.50 -7.17 18.53
CA ARG A 12 -1.28 -7.51 19.94
C ARG A 12 0.22 -7.60 20.17
N HIS A 13 0.74 -6.86 21.14
CA HIS A 13 2.05 -7.15 21.70
C HIS A 13 1.94 -8.54 22.36
N VAL A 14 2.67 -9.53 21.85
CA VAL A 14 2.85 -10.81 22.58
C VAL A 14 3.83 -10.51 23.70
N SER A 15 3.32 -10.05 24.85
CA SER A 15 4.11 -9.94 26.07
C SER A 15 4.28 -11.34 26.67
N GLY A 16 5.51 -11.83 26.70
CA GLY A 16 5.93 -12.96 27.54
C GLY A 16 5.99 -14.32 26.84
N GLY A 17 7.14 -14.64 26.25
CA GLY A 17 7.45 -16.00 25.80
C GLY A 17 8.76 -16.06 25.01
N SER A 18 9.84 -16.51 25.67
CA SER A 18 11.15 -16.94 25.14
C SER A 18 11.66 -16.29 23.83
N LEU A 19 12.69 -15.45 23.96
CA LEU A 19 13.39 -14.73 22.87
C LEU A 19 13.79 -15.63 21.67
N LEU A 20 14.06 -16.92 21.89
CA LEU A 20 14.46 -17.85 20.84
C LEU A 20 13.32 -18.21 19.87
N ARG A 21 12.06 -18.16 20.31
CA ARG A 21 10.89 -18.55 19.51
C ARG A 21 10.31 -17.39 18.70
N ALA A 22 10.61 -16.15 19.08
CA ALA A 22 10.17 -14.95 18.37
C ALA A 22 10.99 -14.70 17.09
N SER A 23 12.32 -14.91 17.15
CA SER A 23 13.21 -14.73 15.99
C SER A 23 12.89 -15.68 14.84
N SER A 24 12.66 -16.96 15.13
CA SER A 24 12.32 -17.98 14.12
C SER A 24 10.98 -17.72 13.42
N VAL A 25 10.00 -17.15 14.13
CA VAL A 25 8.70 -16.76 13.53
C VAL A 25 8.86 -15.54 12.62
N ILE A 26 9.65 -14.53 13.02
CA ILE A 26 9.88 -13.34 12.19
C ILE A 26 10.66 -13.70 10.92
N GLU A 27 11.64 -14.59 11.02
CA GLU A 27 12.46 -15.05 9.90
C GLU A 27 11.64 -15.92 8.92
N ALA A 28 10.77 -16.80 9.44
CA ALA A 28 9.84 -17.57 8.63
C ALA A 28 8.81 -16.67 7.90
N GLN A 29 8.28 -15.65 8.56
CA GLN A 29 7.36 -14.67 7.95
C GLN A 29 8.04 -13.87 6.83
N LYS A 30 9.27 -13.39 7.04
CA LYS A 30 10.06 -12.73 6.00
C LYS A 30 10.28 -13.67 4.81
N SER A 31 10.58 -14.95 5.08
CA SER A 31 10.81 -15.95 4.03
C SER A 31 9.56 -16.27 3.20
N TRP A 32 8.35 -16.16 3.76
CA TRP A 32 7.12 -16.43 3.01
C TRP A 32 6.74 -15.26 2.12
N ILE A 33 6.78 -14.02 2.64
CA ILE A 33 6.44 -12.82 1.87
C ILE A 33 7.36 -12.67 0.66
N GLU A 34 8.67 -12.83 0.85
CA GLU A 34 9.67 -12.74 -0.22
C GLU A 34 9.47 -13.79 -1.32
N LYS A 35 9.04 -15.01 -0.96
CA LYS A 35 8.79 -16.10 -1.93
C LYS A 35 7.45 -15.97 -2.65
N THR A 36 6.49 -15.24 -2.07
CA THR A 36 5.11 -15.24 -2.55
C THR A 36 4.74 -13.97 -3.30
N PHE A 37 5.28 -12.83 -2.88
CA PHE A 37 5.02 -11.55 -3.51
C PHE A 37 6.16 -11.16 -4.44
N SER A 38 5.79 -10.74 -5.63
CA SER A 38 6.68 -10.19 -6.63
C SER A 38 6.43 -8.70 -6.81
N LYS A 39 7.41 -8.00 -7.36
CA LYS A 39 7.31 -6.65 -7.90
C LYS A 39 7.58 -6.70 -9.39
N ARG A 40 7.08 -5.72 -10.12
CA ARG A 40 7.41 -5.52 -11.53
C ARG A 40 8.31 -4.31 -11.74
N GLU A 41 9.33 -4.47 -12.57
CA GLU A 41 10.29 -3.41 -12.92
C GLU A 41 10.35 -3.21 -14.43
N CYS A 42 10.43 -1.94 -14.87
CA CYS A 42 10.45 -1.59 -16.28
C CYS A 42 11.77 -2.02 -16.92
N ILE A 43 11.69 -2.91 -17.91
CA ILE A 43 12.84 -3.47 -18.64
C ILE A 43 13.06 -2.83 -20.01
N LYS A 44 12.13 -1.97 -20.47
CA LYS A 44 12.24 -1.24 -21.73
C LYS A 44 11.71 0.16 -21.59
N TYR A 45 12.52 1.15 -21.95
CA TYR A 45 12.09 2.54 -22.05
C TYR A 45 11.21 2.71 -23.29
N VAL A 46 9.97 3.18 -23.09
CA VAL A 46 9.03 3.50 -24.17
C VAL A 46 8.50 4.91 -23.91
N PRO A 47 9.00 5.93 -24.62
CA PRO A 47 8.64 7.31 -24.37
C PRO A 47 7.17 7.56 -24.71
N ASN A 48 6.45 8.21 -23.79
CA ASN A 48 5.11 8.70 -24.07
C ASN A 48 5.20 10.01 -24.86
N LEU A 49 4.86 9.95 -26.15
CA LEU A 49 4.91 11.11 -27.05
C LEU A 49 3.94 12.23 -26.67
N ARG A 50 2.92 11.94 -25.85
CA ARG A 50 1.96 12.93 -25.35
C ARG A 50 2.46 13.67 -24.11
N ASP A 51 3.51 13.20 -23.47
CA ASP A 51 4.09 13.83 -22.29
C ASP A 51 5.21 14.80 -22.71
N PRO A 52 5.13 16.10 -22.36
CA PRO A 52 6.19 17.07 -22.64
C PRO A 52 7.56 16.65 -22.09
N HIS A 53 7.58 15.91 -20.99
CA HIS A 53 8.80 15.41 -20.35
C HIS A 53 9.28 14.06 -20.92
N ARG A 54 8.59 13.54 -21.95
CA ARG A 54 8.87 12.25 -22.59
C ARG A 54 9.03 11.10 -21.60
N ARG A 55 8.30 11.10 -20.48
CA ARG A 55 8.37 10.00 -19.51
C ARG A 55 8.00 8.69 -20.19
N CYS A 56 8.62 7.62 -19.73
CA CYS A 56 8.27 6.27 -20.13
C CYS A 56 6.80 5.99 -19.81
N GLY A 57 6.18 5.02 -20.49
CA GLY A 57 4.84 4.53 -20.11
C GLY A 57 4.74 4.04 -18.65
N CYS A 58 5.87 3.75 -17.99
CA CYS A 58 5.93 3.44 -16.57
C CYS A 58 5.91 4.68 -15.63
N GLY A 59 5.98 5.89 -16.18
CA GLY A 59 5.99 7.17 -15.45
C GLY A 59 7.39 7.73 -15.12
N ARG A 60 8.44 6.92 -15.27
CA ARG A 60 9.84 7.31 -15.00
C ARG A 60 10.50 7.98 -16.21
N LEU A 61 11.44 8.88 -15.95
CA LEU A 61 12.30 9.51 -16.95
C LEU A 61 13.30 8.50 -17.51
N GLU A 62 13.88 8.82 -18.68
CA GLU A 62 14.86 7.95 -19.34
C GLU A 62 16.07 7.64 -18.42
N GLY A 63 16.60 8.65 -17.74
CA GLY A 63 17.75 8.50 -16.82
C GLY A 63 17.48 7.65 -15.57
N GLU A 64 16.21 7.35 -15.27
CA GLU A 64 15.81 6.50 -14.14
C GLU A 64 15.68 5.02 -14.53
N HIS A 65 16.01 4.67 -15.79
CA HIS A 65 16.05 3.31 -16.30
C HIS A 65 17.49 2.78 -16.31
N SER A 66 17.64 1.45 -16.16
CA SER A 66 18.94 0.79 -16.29
C SER A 66 19.52 1.00 -17.70
N SER A 67 20.82 0.79 -17.87
CA SER A 67 21.51 0.86 -19.16
C SER A 67 20.87 -0.04 -20.22
N GLU A 68 20.47 -1.24 -19.81
CA GLU A 68 19.89 -2.28 -20.66
C GLU A 68 18.48 -1.87 -21.12
N ALA A 69 17.68 -1.31 -20.22
CA ALA A 69 16.34 -0.85 -20.54
C ALA A 69 16.32 0.34 -21.50
N ARG A 70 17.40 1.15 -21.51
CA ARG A 70 17.60 2.25 -22.46
C ARG A 70 18.08 1.75 -23.83
N SER A 71 19.02 0.80 -23.87
CA SER A 71 19.60 0.31 -25.13
C SER A 71 18.65 -0.56 -25.96
N ALA A 72 17.65 -1.18 -25.34
CA ALA A 72 16.57 -1.95 -25.98
C ALA A 72 15.70 -1.14 -26.98
N GLN A 73 15.95 0.17 -27.12
CA GLN A 73 15.32 1.05 -28.09
C GLN A 73 15.87 0.86 -29.53
N SER A 74 17.05 0.24 -29.67
CA SER A 74 17.83 0.27 -30.92
C SER A 74 17.43 -0.77 -32.00
N THR A 75 16.52 -1.71 -31.71
CA THR A 75 16.29 -2.88 -32.59
C THR A 75 14.94 -2.93 -33.31
N SER A 76 13.97 -2.07 -32.98
CA SER A 76 12.65 -2.08 -33.66
C SER A 76 12.44 -0.81 -34.48
N CYS A 77 12.63 -0.96 -35.79
CA CYS A 77 12.14 -0.06 -36.83
C CYS A 77 10.67 0.36 -36.60
N MET A 78 10.40 1.67 -36.64
CA MET A 78 9.17 2.35 -37.06
C MET A 78 7.78 1.75 -36.71
N GLU A 79 7.58 1.18 -35.52
CA GLU A 79 6.23 0.98 -34.97
C GLU A 79 6.03 1.82 -33.71
N GLU A 80 4.86 2.46 -33.58
CA GLU A 80 4.41 3.09 -32.34
C GLU A 80 4.21 2.00 -31.28
N VAL A 81 5.28 1.56 -30.64
CA VAL A 81 5.22 0.53 -29.59
C VAL A 81 4.45 1.10 -28.40
N ARG A 82 3.22 0.64 -28.21
CA ARG A 82 2.40 0.99 -27.04
C ARG A 82 2.96 0.30 -25.80
N TRP A 83 3.39 1.09 -24.81
CA TRP A 83 3.82 0.56 -23.52
C TRP A 83 2.67 -0.17 -22.82
N THR A 84 2.96 -1.37 -22.32
CA THR A 84 2.05 -2.18 -21.51
C THR A 84 2.83 -2.80 -20.35
N PRO A 85 2.23 -2.91 -19.16
CA PRO A 85 2.89 -3.57 -18.03
C PRO A 85 3.37 -4.98 -18.39
N ALA A 86 2.52 -5.79 -19.02
CA ALA A 86 2.83 -7.18 -19.35
C ALA A 86 4.07 -7.34 -20.25
N ALA A 87 4.24 -6.51 -21.28
CA ALA A 87 5.33 -6.65 -22.26
C ALA A 87 6.61 -5.87 -21.91
N HIS A 88 6.51 -4.82 -21.08
CA HIS A 88 7.61 -3.88 -20.85
C HIS A 88 8.10 -3.87 -19.40
N THR A 89 7.56 -4.75 -18.57
CA THR A 89 8.05 -4.97 -17.21
C THR A 89 8.30 -6.45 -16.97
N GLU A 90 9.31 -6.74 -16.15
CA GLU A 90 9.65 -8.08 -15.69
C GLU A 90 9.29 -8.23 -14.23
N GLU A 91 8.90 -9.45 -13.85
CA GLU A 91 8.54 -9.82 -12.49
C GLU A 91 9.77 -10.30 -11.73
N ASN A 92 10.02 -9.70 -10.57
CA ASN A 92 11.12 -10.04 -9.66
C ASN A 92 10.57 -10.24 -8.25
N PRO A 93 11.23 -11.02 -7.37
CA PRO A 93 10.83 -11.11 -5.96
C PRO A 93 10.71 -9.73 -5.31
N SER A 94 9.70 -9.54 -4.47
CA SER A 94 9.52 -8.26 -3.77
C SER A 94 10.60 -8.06 -2.71
N ASP A 95 11.28 -6.93 -2.75
CA ASP A 95 12.31 -6.50 -1.81
C ASP A 95 11.81 -5.41 -0.85
N ALA A 96 10.58 -4.95 -1.03
CA ALA A 96 9.99 -3.85 -0.30
C ALA A 96 8.80 -4.33 0.53
N PHE A 97 9.07 -4.78 1.76
CA PHE A 97 8.08 -5.16 2.74
C PHE A 97 8.60 -4.97 4.17
N GLY A 98 7.71 -4.94 5.16
CA GLY A 98 8.07 -4.85 6.57
C GLY A 98 7.17 -3.92 7.35
N THR A 99 7.73 -3.27 8.38
CA THR A 99 6.99 -2.33 9.23
C THR A 99 7.53 -0.91 9.04
N LEU A 100 6.67 0.01 8.61
CA LEU A 100 6.94 1.44 8.56
C LEU A 100 6.68 2.05 9.94
N GLU A 101 7.60 2.89 10.40
CA GLU A 101 7.45 3.68 11.62
C GLU A 101 7.41 5.17 11.26
N PHE A 102 6.26 5.80 11.50
CA PHE A 102 6.07 7.22 11.19
C PHE A 102 6.56 8.09 12.35
N GLN A 103 7.49 9.01 12.05
CA GLN A 103 7.99 10.01 12.98
C GLN A 103 7.26 11.35 12.76
N GLY A 104 6.92 12.10 13.83
CA GLY A 104 6.45 13.48 13.71
C GLY A 104 5.06 13.84 14.25
N ALA A 105 4.28 12.88 14.77
CA ALA A 105 2.91 13.14 15.26
C ALA A 105 2.73 13.00 16.79
N GLY A 106 3.78 13.22 17.58
CA GLY A 106 3.74 13.05 19.05
C GLY A 106 3.58 11.60 19.54
N HIS A 107 3.38 10.65 18.62
CA HIS A 107 3.23 9.22 18.87
C HIS A 107 3.87 8.42 17.73
N THR A 108 4.49 7.28 18.06
CA THR A 108 5.00 6.33 17.07
C THR A 108 3.82 5.51 16.51
N SER A 109 3.48 5.74 15.24
CA SER A 109 2.53 4.90 14.50
C SER A 109 3.30 3.88 13.68
N LYS A 110 2.93 2.60 13.79
CA LYS A 110 3.50 1.51 13.01
C LYS A 110 2.49 1.00 12.00
N ALA A 111 2.92 0.76 10.77
CA ALA A 111 2.11 0.13 9.73
C ALA A 111 2.88 -1.02 9.09
N GLN A 112 2.22 -2.15 8.85
CA GLN A 112 2.79 -3.20 8.00
C GLN A 112 2.65 -2.78 6.54
N TYR A 113 3.66 -3.06 5.71
CA TYR A 113 3.62 -2.75 4.29
C TYR A 113 4.19 -3.90 3.46
N VAL A 114 3.68 -4.03 2.24
CA VAL A 114 4.26 -4.87 1.19
C VAL A 114 4.03 -4.22 -0.17
N ARG A 115 5.05 -4.22 -1.00
CA ARG A 115 4.96 -3.93 -2.43
C ARG A 115 4.64 -5.22 -3.17
N MET A 116 3.67 -5.18 -4.05
CA MET A 116 3.24 -6.33 -4.85
C MET A 116 2.98 -5.96 -6.30
N SER A 117 2.97 -6.95 -7.17
CA SER A 117 2.61 -6.80 -8.58
C SER A 117 1.09 -6.62 -8.74
N TYR A 118 0.68 -5.95 -9.81
CA TYR A 118 -0.74 -5.63 -10.07
C TYR A 118 -1.60 -6.86 -10.35
N ASP A 119 -0.97 -7.97 -10.75
CA ASP A 119 -1.58 -9.26 -11.08
C ASP A 119 -1.49 -10.27 -9.92
N THR A 120 -1.08 -9.82 -8.73
CA THR A 120 -1.08 -10.65 -7.52
C THR A 120 -2.49 -11.16 -7.22
N LYS A 121 -2.65 -12.48 -7.07
CA LYS A 121 -3.95 -13.11 -6.84
C LYS A 121 -4.57 -12.64 -5.50
N PRO A 122 -5.87 -12.29 -5.45
CA PRO A 122 -6.53 -11.86 -4.22
C PRO A 122 -6.44 -12.86 -3.07
N ASP A 123 -6.43 -14.17 -3.35
CA ASP A 123 -6.33 -15.22 -2.33
C ASP A 123 -5.02 -15.13 -1.52
N VAL A 124 -3.93 -14.77 -2.20
CA VAL A 124 -2.61 -14.56 -1.59
C VAL A 124 -2.64 -13.33 -0.68
N ILE A 125 -3.28 -12.25 -1.14
CA ILE A 125 -3.47 -11.03 -0.33
C ILE A 125 -4.30 -11.35 0.91
N LEU A 126 -5.38 -12.11 0.78
CA LEU A 126 -6.20 -12.53 1.93
C LEU A 126 -5.40 -13.39 2.91
N GLN A 127 -4.57 -14.30 2.41
CA GLN A 127 -3.67 -15.09 3.24
C GLN A 127 -2.67 -14.21 3.99
N LEU A 128 -2.06 -13.21 3.33
CA LEU A 128 -1.19 -12.24 3.99
C LEU A 128 -1.94 -11.53 5.13
N LEU A 129 -3.12 -10.98 4.85
CA LEU A 129 -3.90 -10.22 5.84
C LEU A 129 -4.28 -11.09 7.05
N THR A 130 -4.74 -12.32 6.82
CA THR A 130 -5.32 -13.17 7.88
C THR A 130 -4.31 -14.07 8.58
N LYS A 131 -3.36 -14.68 7.85
CA LYS A 131 -2.40 -15.64 8.41
C LYS A 131 -1.12 -14.96 8.87
N GLU A 132 -0.50 -14.18 7.99
CA GLU A 132 0.81 -13.57 8.26
C GLU A 132 0.66 -12.35 9.19
N TRP A 133 -0.23 -11.42 8.85
CA TRP A 133 -0.47 -10.20 9.64
C TRP A 133 -1.47 -10.40 10.79
N LYS A 134 -2.10 -11.58 10.86
CA LYS A 134 -2.99 -12.01 11.94
C LYS A 134 -4.14 -11.04 12.18
N LEU A 135 -4.70 -10.50 11.10
CA LEU A 135 -5.89 -9.67 11.16
C LEU A 135 -7.12 -10.55 11.33
N GLU A 136 -8.02 -10.11 12.21
CA GLU A 136 -9.33 -10.75 12.37
C GLU A 136 -10.16 -10.47 11.10
N LEU A 137 -10.77 -11.53 10.56
CA LEU A 137 -11.60 -11.43 9.36
C LEU A 137 -12.77 -10.45 9.62
N PRO A 138 -12.99 -9.46 8.74
CA PRO A 138 -14.01 -8.46 8.98
C PRO A 138 -15.40 -9.01 8.67
N ARG A 139 -16.42 -8.49 9.35
CA ARG A 139 -17.82 -8.78 9.00
C ARG A 139 -18.35 -7.86 7.89
N LEU A 140 -17.63 -6.77 7.61
CA LEU A 140 -18.01 -5.75 6.65
C LEU A 140 -16.75 -5.10 6.07
N LEU A 141 -16.76 -4.77 4.78
CA LEU A 141 -15.74 -3.95 4.14
C LEU A 141 -16.32 -2.57 3.82
N ILE A 142 -15.64 -1.52 4.25
CA ILE A 142 -15.99 -0.13 3.95
C ILE A 142 -14.93 0.41 3.01
N SER A 143 -15.23 0.52 1.72
CA SER A 143 -14.33 1.15 0.75
C SER A 143 -14.63 2.65 0.66
N MET A 144 -13.62 3.48 0.84
CA MET A 144 -13.71 4.93 0.80
C MET A 144 -12.82 5.47 -0.32
N HIS A 145 -13.46 6.04 -1.33
CA HIS A 145 -12.81 6.71 -2.45
C HIS A 145 -13.32 8.16 -2.55
N GLY A 146 -12.58 9.01 -3.24
CA GLY A 146 -13.02 10.38 -3.50
C GLY A 146 -12.01 11.19 -4.28
N GLY A 147 -12.30 12.49 -4.44
CA GLY A 147 -11.43 13.39 -5.19
C GLY A 147 -10.02 13.46 -4.60
N LEU A 148 -9.03 13.63 -5.47
CA LEU A 148 -7.61 13.80 -5.10
C LEU A 148 -7.28 15.22 -4.62
N GLN A 149 -8.13 16.20 -4.96
CA GLN A 149 -7.92 17.58 -4.55
C GLN A 149 -8.21 17.77 -3.07
N ASN A 150 -7.26 18.40 -2.36
CA ASN A 150 -7.41 18.71 -0.96
C ASN A 150 -8.53 19.75 -0.74
N PHE A 151 -9.33 19.53 0.29
CA PHE A 151 -10.37 20.43 0.75
C PHE A 151 -10.45 20.39 2.27
N GLU A 152 -11.00 21.44 2.88
CA GLU A 152 -11.24 21.48 4.31
C GLU A 152 -12.73 21.28 4.60
N LEU A 153 -13.02 20.41 5.57
CA LEU A 153 -14.38 20.18 6.03
C LEU A 153 -14.75 21.23 7.08
N GLN A 154 -15.99 21.71 7.05
CA GLN A 154 -16.52 22.51 8.14
C GLN A 154 -16.42 21.72 9.47
N PRO A 155 -16.07 22.35 10.61
CA PRO A 155 -15.81 21.65 11.87
C PRO A 155 -16.97 20.76 12.35
N LYS A 156 -18.22 21.18 12.14
CA LYS A 156 -19.42 20.39 12.47
C LYS A 156 -19.48 19.11 11.64
N LEU A 157 -19.24 19.21 10.34
CA LEU A 157 -19.27 18.06 9.42
C LEU A 157 -18.09 17.12 9.67
N LYS A 158 -16.87 17.65 9.86
CA LYS A 158 -15.67 16.87 10.24
C LYS A 158 -15.94 16.02 11.49
N ARG A 159 -16.63 16.59 12.49
CA ARG A 159 -17.01 15.90 13.74
C ARG A 159 -18.04 14.80 13.52
N VAL A 160 -19.11 15.07 12.75
CA VAL A 160 -20.17 14.08 12.48
C VAL A 160 -19.63 12.93 11.66
N PHE A 161 -18.90 13.23 10.58
CA PHE A 161 -18.24 12.25 9.72
C PHE A 161 -17.32 11.33 10.52
N ARG A 162 -16.42 11.90 11.31
CA ARG A 162 -15.51 11.14 12.18
C ARG A 162 -16.27 10.23 13.14
N LYS A 163 -17.28 10.75 13.86
CA LYS A 163 -18.06 9.96 14.81
C LYS A 163 -18.80 8.82 14.12
N GLY A 164 -19.43 9.08 12.96
CA GLY A 164 -20.18 8.11 12.18
C GLY A 164 -19.29 6.98 11.67
N LEU A 165 -18.20 7.33 10.98
CA LEU A 165 -17.24 6.36 10.45
C LEU A 165 -16.65 5.49 11.58
N LEU A 166 -16.25 6.13 12.67
CA LEU A 166 -15.69 5.44 13.82
C LEU A 166 -16.71 4.49 14.48
N LYS A 167 -17.96 4.93 14.60
CA LYS A 167 -19.03 4.11 15.18
C LYS A 167 -19.36 2.91 14.28
N ALA A 168 -19.44 3.12 12.97
CA ALA A 168 -19.70 2.08 12.00
C ALA A 168 -18.61 1.00 12.01
N ALA A 169 -17.35 1.40 11.90
CA ALA A 169 -16.22 0.48 11.88
C ALA A 169 -16.14 -0.38 13.16
N LYS A 170 -16.37 0.22 14.33
CA LYS A 170 -16.37 -0.51 15.61
C LYS A 170 -17.53 -1.47 15.78
N THR A 171 -18.74 -1.03 15.45
CA THR A 171 -19.95 -1.81 15.74
C THR A 171 -19.98 -3.08 14.89
N THR A 172 -19.39 -3.02 13.70
CA THR A 172 -19.37 -4.12 12.75
C THR A 172 -18.08 -4.90 12.74
N GLY A 173 -16.98 -4.36 13.28
CA GLY A 173 -15.65 -4.93 13.07
C GLY A 173 -15.21 -4.84 11.61
N ALA A 174 -15.52 -3.71 10.96
CA ALA A 174 -15.22 -3.53 9.55
C ALA A 174 -13.73 -3.23 9.29
N TRP A 175 -13.24 -3.66 8.13
CA TRP A 175 -12.01 -3.09 7.56
C TRP A 175 -12.36 -1.88 6.71
N ILE A 176 -11.57 -0.82 6.84
CA ILE A 176 -11.69 0.39 6.04
C ILE A 176 -10.63 0.33 4.93
N LEU A 177 -11.06 0.31 3.67
CA LEU A 177 -10.20 0.33 2.49
C LEU A 177 -10.13 1.74 1.92
N THR A 178 -8.92 2.23 1.65
CA THR A 178 -8.67 3.56 1.08
C THR A 178 -7.55 3.52 0.04
N CYS A 179 -7.34 4.60 -0.71
CA CYS A 179 -6.26 4.70 -1.70
C CYS A 179 -4.85 4.91 -1.10
N GLY A 180 -4.70 4.92 0.24
CA GLY A 180 -3.39 5.01 0.89
C GLY A 180 -2.62 6.34 0.71
N THR A 181 -3.21 7.33 0.04
CA THR A 181 -2.57 8.63 -0.21
C THR A 181 -2.98 9.70 0.80
N HIS A 182 -2.08 10.66 1.06
CA HIS A 182 -2.39 11.86 1.85
C HIS A 182 -3.00 12.97 0.97
N SER A 183 -4.12 12.68 0.33
CA SER A 183 -4.79 13.61 -0.59
C SER A 183 -6.32 13.53 -0.52
N GLY A 184 -6.97 14.67 -0.70
CA GLY A 184 -8.42 14.85 -0.82
C GLY A 184 -9.24 14.11 0.23
N VAL A 185 -10.17 13.25 -0.20
CA VAL A 185 -11.06 12.51 0.72
C VAL A 185 -10.28 11.55 1.62
N THR A 186 -9.26 10.90 1.08
CA THR A 186 -8.40 9.94 1.81
C THR A 186 -7.70 10.61 2.99
N ARG A 187 -7.29 11.87 2.83
CA ARG A 187 -6.75 12.69 3.93
C ARG A 187 -7.75 12.90 5.05
N GLN A 188 -9.01 13.22 4.74
CA GLN A 188 -10.06 13.41 5.76
C GLN A 188 -10.36 12.11 6.53
N VAL A 189 -10.24 10.95 5.87
CA VAL A 189 -10.31 9.63 6.52
C VAL A 189 -9.11 9.42 7.44
N GLY A 190 -7.90 9.73 6.97
CA GLY A 190 -6.67 9.70 7.76
C GLY A 190 -6.77 10.54 9.03
N ASP A 191 -7.24 11.78 8.93
CA ASP A 191 -7.49 12.68 10.08
C ASP A 191 -8.49 12.07 11.07
N ALA A 192 -9.60 11.52 10.56
CA ALA A 192 -10.63 10.90 11.38
C ALA A 192 -10.10 9.69 12.17
N MET A 193 -9.13 8.96 11.61
CA MET A 193 -8.51 7.78 12.19
C MET A 193 -7.27 8.10 13.04
N GLY A 194 -6.52 9.15 12.75
CA GLY A 194 -5.26 9.52 13.41
C GLY A 194 -5.43 9.92 14.88
N GLU A 195 -6.51 10.66 15.20
CA GLU A 195 -6.85 11.05 16.58
C GLU A 195 -7.20 9.84 17.49
N LEU A 196 -7.43 8.66 16.92
CA LEU A 196 -7.70 7.42 17.66
C LEU A 196 -6.47 6.90 18.41
N SER A 197 -5.28 7.12 17.83
CA SER A 197 -4.00 6.61 18.34
C SER A 197 -3.68 7.10 19.74
N THR A 198 -4.17 8.31 20.08
CA THR A 198 -3.81 9.04 21.30
C THR A 198 -4.77 8.75 22.48
N ARG A 199 -6.07 8.54 22.21
CA ARG A 199 -7.09 8.46 23.27
C ARG A 199 -7.57 7.06 23.64
N THR A 200 -7.35 6.04 22.82
CA THR A 200 -8.04 4.76 22.99
C THR A 200 -7.23 3.54 22.54
N ARG A 201 -7.26 2.45 23.32
CA ARG A 201 -6.68 1.12 22.97
C ARG A 201 -7.48 0.38 21.87
N MET A 202 -8.25 1.08 21.05
CA MET A 202 -9.17 0.44 20.10
C MET A 202 -8.43 0.00 18.83
N ARG A 203 -8.82 -1.17 18.30
CA ARG A 203 -8.23 -1.82 17.12
C ARG A 203 -9.19 -1.66 15.93
N ILE A 204 -8.96 -0.66 15.09
CA ILE A 204 -9.61 -0.56 13.77
C ILE A 204 -8.55 -0.86 12.73
N CYS A 205 -8.91 -1.65 11.72
CA CYS A 205 -8.03 -1.99 10.62
C CYS A 205 -8.31 -1.07 9.44
N THR A 206 -7.30 -0.31 9.04
CA THR A 206 -7.32 0.52 7.83
C THR A 206 -6.29 -0.01 6.85
N LEU A 207 -6.75 -0.33 5.64
CA LEU A 207 -5.97 -0.81 4.51
C LEU A 207 -5.87 0.34 3.49
N GLY A 208 -4.65 0.73 3.14
CA GLY A 208 -4.35 1.68 2.08
C GLY A 208 -3.73 0.97 0.88
N VAL A 209 -4.28 1.19 -0.31
CA VAL A 209 -3.75 0.65 -1.58
C VAL A 209 -3.29 1.80 -2.45
N GLY A 210 -1.97 1.96 -2.61
CA GLY A 210 -1.33 3.00 -3.41
C GLY A 210 -0.58 2.45 -4.63
N PRO A 211 -0.28 3.29 -5.64
CA PRO A 211 0.55 2.94 -6.79
C PRO A 211 2.07 3.02 -6.52
#